data_AF-A0AAP0J5V5-F1
#
_entry.id   AF-A0AAP0J5V5-F1
#
_cell.length_a   1.000
_cell.length_b   1.000
_cell.length_c   1.000
_cell.angle_alpha   90.00
_cell.angle_beta   90.00
_cell.angle_gamma   90.00
#
_symmetry.space_group_name_H-M   'P 1'
#
loop_
_entity.id
_entity.type
_entity.pdbx_description
1 polymer ?
#
loop_
_entity_poly.entity_id
_entity_poly.type
_entity_poly.pdbx_seq_one_letter_code
_entity_poly.pdbx_strand_id
1 'polypeptide(L)'
;MAINAPLLSTPTNPTTTRSCSILSVFLTVSAILVSATALFVLSQFSPTIRIDHKLLVQKLPISSTPPNSNNLQQLLHILNNSMSPISRTIKLAHLTQSSTKNVDERPAIVDCIDLLSSSLDRVADAKSALQSAKPSRRKRAITDAQSWVSAVLTNYVTCLDGLKGSSLSILGAQFEALADRASNALALLSSLSRTTSNDEFFELEDGFPHWVSKRDRKLLVSKANRIKANVTVSKDGNGNYSSISEAVFFAPNKTKYRYVIHVKEGVYEEIIQIDNKKKNLMIVGDGMELTIITGNLSVVGVKNMTTYNSATLATKGDYFIAQDLCIKNTAGPENHQAVALRVSSDHTVINRCKIDAFQDTLYAHSHRQFYKDRYITATVDFIFGNGAAVVQGGTIAP
;
A
#
# COMPACT_ATOMS: atom_id res chain seq x y z
N MET A 1 -3.58 3.23 -81.75
CA MET A 1 -4.79 2.50 -82.20
C MET A 1 -5.60 2.19 -80.95
N ALA A 2 -6.59 3.00 -80.54
CA ALA A 2 -7.87 3.31 -81.18
C ALA A 2 -8.92 2.17 -81.04
N ILE A 3 -9.77 2.34 -80.01
CA ILE A 3 -11.26 2.21 -79.92
C ILE A 3 -11.97 0.90 -80.34
N ASN A 4 -12.74 0.29 -79.41
CA ASN A 4 -14.22 0.18 -79.45
C ASN A 4 -14.80 -0.80 -78.39
N ALA A 5 -15.77 -0.31 -77.60
CA ALA A 5 -16.75 -1.07 -76.78
C ALA A 5 -17.97 -1.50 -77.67
N PRO A 6 -19.15 -2.04 -77.21
CA PRO A 6 -19.67 -2.30 -75.83
C PRO A 6 -20.60 -3.57 -75.65
N LEU A 7 -21.20 -3.70 -74.44
CA LEU A 7 -22.61 -4.08 -74.08
C LEU A 7 -22.90 -5.29 -73.14
N LEU A 8 -23.84 -5.02 -72.21
CA LEU A 8 -24.66 -5.86 -71.29
C LEU A 8 -23.98 -6.42 -70.02
N SER A 9 -24.52 -6.36 -68.79
CA SER A 9 -25.77 -5.82 -68.23
C SER A 9 -25.67 -5.83 -66.68
N THR A 10 -26.22 -4.82 -66.01
CA THR A 10 -26.41 -4.77 -64.54
C THR A 10 -27.62 -5.60 -64.10
N PRO A 11 -27.52 -6.43 -63.03
CA PRO A 11 -28.68 -6.84 -62.26
C PRO A 11 -28.82 -6.00 -60.99
N THR A 12 -29.89 -5.21 -60.98
CA THR A 12 -30.52 -4.62 -59.80
C THR A 12 -31.13 -5.73 -58.93
N ASN A 13 -30.75 -5.84 -57.66
CA ASN A 13 -31.56 -6.52 -56.63
C ASN A 13 -31.39 -5.85 -55.26
N PRO A 14 -32.44 -5.22 -54.69
CA PRO A 14 -32.37 -4.47 -53.43
C PRO A 14 -32.69 -5.32 -52.18
N THR A 15 -32.29 -6.60 -52.15
CA THR A 15 -32.64 -7.52 -51.05
C THR A 15 -31.44 -7.95 -50.19
N THR A 16 -30.21 -7.65 -50.58
CA THR A 16 -29.00 -8.13 -49.88
C THR A 16 -28.45 -7.18 -48.81
N THR A 17 -28.90 -5.91 -48.77
CA THR A 17 -28.44 -4.92 -47.79
C THR A 17 -29.19 -4.97 -46.46
N ARG A 18 -30.44 -5.46 -46.43
CA ARG A 18 -31.21 -5.59 -45.17
C ARG A 18 -30.73 -6.73 -44.29
N SER A 19 -30.36 -7.90 -44.84
CA SER A 19 -29.88 -9.04 -44.04
C SER A 19 -28.53 -8.77 -43.37
N CYS A 20 -27.62 -8.03 -44.00
CA CYS A 20 -26.31 -7.72 -43.43
C CYS A 20 -26.39 -6.68 -42.28
N SER A 21 -27.34 -5.75 -42.39
CA SER A 21 -27.63 -4.75 -41.34
C SER A 21 -28.26 -5.38 -40.10
N ILE A 22 -29.15 -6.35 -40.30
CA ILE A 22 -29.81 -7.07 -39.21
C ILE A 22 -28.78 -7.97 -38.49
N LEU A 23 -27.91 -8.66 -39.23
CA LEU A 23 -26.87 -9.51 -38.63
C LEU A 23 -25.85 -8.70 -37.80
N SER A 24 -25.46 -7.49 -38.24
CA SER A 24 -24.56 -6.64 -37.46
C SER A 24 -25.22 -6.09 -36.19
N VAL A 25 -26.52 -5.78 -36.23
CA VAL A 25 -27.29 -5.35 -35.05
C VAL A 25 -27.48 -6.51 -34.07
N PHE A 26 -27.74 -7.73 -34.54
CA PHE A 26 -27.82 -8.90 -33.66
C PHE A 26 -26.48 -9.23 -33.00
N LEU A 27 -25.37 -9.12 -33.74
CA LEU A 27 -24.03 -9.34 -33.17
C LEU A 27 -23.67 -8.27 -32.13
N THR A 28 -23.96 -6.99 -32.38
CA THR A 28 -23.69 -5.93 -31.39
C THR A 28 -24.61 -6.01 -30.18
N VAL A 29 -25.90 -6.31 -30.36
CA VAL A 29 -26.85 -6.49 -29.24
C VAL A 29 -26.49 -7.71 -28.41
N SER A 30 -26.06 -8.82 -29.03
CA SER A 30 -25.58 -10.01 -28.30
C SER A 30 -24.30 -9.75 -27.51
N ALA A 31 -23.35 -8.99 -28.06
CA ALA A 31 -22.13 -8.60 -27.34
C ALA A 31 -22.43 -7.67 -26.15
N ILE A 32 -23.41 -6.77 -26.29
CA ILE A 32 -23.88 -5.90 -25.20
C ILE A 32 -24.64 -6.70 -24.13
N LEU A 33 -25.44 -7.70 -24.51
CA LEU A 33 -26.13 -8.56 -23.55
C LEU A 33 -25.14 -9.46 -22.78
N VAL A 34 -24.11 -10.00 -23.45
CA VAL A 34 -23.07 -10.81 -22.81
C VAL A 34 -22.21 -9.96 -21.87
N SER A 35 -21.88 -8.71 -22.23
CA SER A 35 -21.15 -7.81 -21.32
C SER A 35 -22.00 -7.34 -20.15
N ALA A 36 -23.29 -7.06 -20.36
CA ALA A 36 -24.22 -6.65 -19.30
C ALA A 36 -24.49 -7.80 -18.31
N THR A 37 -24.66 -9.03 -18.81
CA THR A 37 -24.80 -10.22 -17.95
C THR A 37 -23.50 -10.58 -17.23
N ALA A 38 -22.33 -10.41 -17.85
CA ALA A 38 -21.04 -10.58 -17.18
C ALA A 38 -20.82 -9.52 -16.08
N LEU A 39 -21.17 -8.25 -16.33
CA LEU A 39 -21.16 -7.18 -15.32
C LEU A 39 -22.17 -7.46 -14.19
N PHE A 40 -23.34 -8.01 -14.51
CA PHE A 40 -24.35 -8.37 -13.52
C PHE A 40 -23.90 -9.57 -12.67
N VAL A 41 -23.31 -10.60 -13.27
CA VAL A 41 -22.76 -11.77 -12.55
C VAL A 41 -21.55 -11.37 -11.70
N LEU A 42 -20.66 -10.50 -12.19
CA LEU A 42 -19.57 -9.93 -11.39
C LEU A 42 -20.10 -9.09 -10.22
N SER A 43 -21.22 -8.37 -10.39
CA SER A 43 -21.86 -7.62 -9.30
C SER A 43 -22.53 -8.51 -8.24
N GLN A 44 -22.91 -9.74 -8.60
CA GLN A 44 -23.55 -10.69 -7.66
C GLN A 44 -22.56 -11.59 -6.92
N PHE A 45 -21.29 -11.65 -7.35
CA PHE A 45 -20.25 -12.49 -6.73
C PHE A 45 -19.09 -11.73 -6.06
N SER A 46 -19.21 -10.42 -5.86
CA SER A 46 -18.33 -9.71 -4.91
C SER A 46 -18.92 -9.74 -3.51
N PRO A 47 -18.44 -10.59 -2.58
CA PRO A 47 -18.60 -10.29 -1.16
C PRO A 47 -17.59 -9.20 -0.80
N THR A 48 -17.65 -8.03 -1.43
CA THR A 48 -17.07 -6.84 -0.83
C THR A 48 -18.00 -6.44 0.29
N ILE A 49 -17.78 -7.03 1.46
CA ILE A 49 -18.21 -6.42 2.71
C ILE A 49 -17.45 -5.10 2.80
N ARG A 50 -18.01 -4.04 2.20
CA ARG A 50 -17.66 -2.67 2.55
C ARG A 50 -18.11 -2.50 4.00
N ILE A 51 -17.21 -2.75 4.93
CA ILE A 51 -17.36 -2.21 6.27
C ILE A 51 -17.19 -0.70 6.10
N ASP A 52 -18.30 0.02 6.06
CA ASP A 52 -18.29 1.47 6.11
C ASP A 52 -17.58 1.87 7.42
N HIS A 53 -16.35 2.39 7.32
CA HIS A 53 -15.55 2.77 8.48
C HIS A 53 -16.23 3.87 9.32
N LYS A 54 -17.23 4.59 8.79
CA LYS A 54 -18.11 5.45 9.60
C LYS A 54 -19.00 4.65 10.57
N LEU A 55 -19.40 3.44 10.21
CA LEU A 55 -20.27 2.58 11.01
C LEU A 55 -19.52 1.95 12.20
N LEU A 56 -18.21 1.69 12.05
CA LEU A 56 -17.35 1.21 13.15
C LEU A 56 -17.14 2.27 14.23
N VAL A 57 -17.14 3.56 13.87
CA VAL A 57 -17.11 4.66 14.85
C VAL A 57 -18.42 4.77 15.64
N GLN A 58 -19.54 4.24 15.09
CA GLN A 58 -20.87 4.44 15.65
C GLN A 58 -21.32 3.33 16.62
N LYS A 59 -20.63 2.19 16.66
CA LYS A 59 -20.88 1.10 17.64
C LYS A 59 -19.81 1.09 18.72
N LEU A 60 -19.85 2.03 19.65
CA LEU A 60 -19.05 1.96 20.87
C LEU A 60 -19.95 2.05 22.11
N PRO A 61 -20.19 0.93 22.82
CA PRO A 61 -20.62 1.01 24.20
C PRO A 61 -19.42 1.44 25.04
N ILE A 62 -19.45 2.68 25.53
CA ILE A 62 -18.54 3.17 26.56
C ILE A 62 -18.81 2.35 27.83
N SER A 63 -18.09 1.24 28.04
CA SER A 63 -18.19 0.45 29.25
C SER A 63 -17.09 0.83 30.25
N SER A 64 -17.55 1.48 31.32
CA SER A 64 -17.04 1.49 32.70
C SER A 64 -15.58 1.93 32.95
N THR A 65 -15.36 3.22 33.22
CA THR A 65 -14.27 3.73 34.09
C THR A 65 -14.56 5.18 34.58
N PRO A 66 -13.92 5.65 35.67
CA PRO A 66 -14.49 6.64 36.61
C PRO A 66 -14.51 8.09 36.09
N PRO A 67 -15.36 8.97 36.66
CA PRO A 67 -15.79 10.22 36.05
C PRO A 67 -14.76 11.36 36.02
N ASN A 68 -13.50 11.14 36.38
CA ASN A 68 -12.54 12.21 36.67
C ASN A 68 -11.11 12.03 36.13
N SER A 69 -10.85 11.06 35.24
CA SER A 69 -9.50 10.89 34.66
C SER A 69 -9.34 11.66 33.35
N ASN A 70 -8.28 12.48 33.26
CA ASN A 70 -7.86 13.18 32.04
C ASN A 70 -7.80 12.22 30.83
N ASN A 71 -8.42 12.56 29.69
CA ASN A 71 -8.44 11.76 28.46
C ASN A 71 -7.04 11.27 28.03
N LEU A 72 -5.99 12.06 28.29
CA LEU A 72 -4.60 11.67 28.02
C LEU A 72 -4.13 10.53 28.93
N GLN A 73 -4.49 10.54 30.22
CA GLN A 73 -4.15 9.46 31.15
C GLN A 73 -4.88 8.17 30.79
N GLN A 74 -6.16 8.26 30.40
CA GLN A 74 -6.92 7.10 29.90
C GLN A 74 -6.27 6.52 28.65
N LEU A 75 -5.91 7.37 27.69
CA LEU A 75 -5.23 6.94 26.47
C LEU A 75 -3.90 6.24 26.76
N LEU A 76 -3.06 6.83 27.63
CA LEU A 76 -1.80 6.22 28.03
C LEU A 76 -2.00 4.87 28.72
N HIS A 77 -3.05 4.72 29.53
CA HIS A 77 -3.42 3.46 30.16
C HIS A 77 -3.81 2.40 29.11
N ILE A 78 -4.65 2.75 28.13
CA ILE A 78 -5.04 1.84 27.04
C ILE A 78 -3.83 1.40 26.22
N LEU A 79 -2.97 2.34 25.81
CA LEU A 79 -1.76 2.02 25.03
C LEU A 79 -0.81 1.11 25.82
N ASN A 80 -0.60 1.40 27.11
CA ASN A 80 0.23 0.56 27.98
C ASN A 80 -0.31 -0.87 28.10
N ASN A 81 -1.62 -1.01 28.27
CA ASN A 81 -2.27 -2.31 28.47
C ASN A 81 -2.54 -3.06 27.16
N SER A 82 -2.26 -2.46 26.00
CA SER A 82 -2.42 -3.11 24.69
C SER A 82 -1.21 -3.97 24.30
N MET A 83 -0.01 -3.66 24.81
CA MET A 83 1.24 -4.36 24.44
C MET A 83 1.26 -5.85 24.83
N SER A 84 0.74 -6.18 26.03
CA SER A 84 0.70 -7.56 26.54
C SER A 84 -0.27 -8.46 25.73
N PRO A 85 -1.53 -8.06 25.47
CA PRO A 85 -2.41 -8.76 24.54
C PRO A 85 -1.78 -9.00 23.16
N ILE A 86 -1.15 -7.99 22.54
CA ILE A 86 -0.47 -8.14 21.25
C ILE A 86 0.62 -9.20 21.34
N SER A 87 1.47 -9.12 22.36
CA SER A 87 2.58 -10.08 22.56
C SER A 87 2.08 -11.51 22.78
N ARG A 88 0.93 -11.69 23.45
CA ARG A 88 0.29 -13.01 23.61
C ARG A 88 -0.27 -13.52 22.29
N THR A 89 -0.92 -12.65 21.51
CA THR A 89 -1.45 -13.03 20.19
C THR A 89 -0.32 -13.38 19.21
N ILE A 90 0.84 -12.71 19.26
CA ILE A 90 2.04 -13.10 18.48
C ILE A 90 2.45 -14.55 18.81
N LYS A 91 2.54 -14.88 20.10
CA LYS A 91 2.88 -16.25 20.54
C LYS A 91 1.84 -17.27 20.06
N LEU A 92 0.55 -16.93 20.18
CA LEU A 92 -0.54 -17.80 19.70
C LEU A 92 -0.47 -17.99 18.18
N ALA A 93 -0.19 -16.93 17.42
CA ALA A 93 -0.04 -17.01 15.97
C ALA A 93 1.13 -17.92 15.57
N HIS A 94 2.28 -17.83 16.24
CA HIS A 94 3.39 -18.77 16.03
C HIS A 94 3.01 -20.23 16.35
N LEU A 95 2.27 -20.48 17.44
CA LEU A 95 1.79 -21.82 17.78
C LEU A 95 0.78 -22.34 16.74
N THR A 96 -0.09 -21.46 16.24
CA THR A 96 -1.07 -21.79 15.19
C THR A 96 -0.36 -22.11 13.88
N GLN A 97 0.66 -21.32 13.52
CA GLN A 97 1.52 -21.53 12.35
C GLN A 97 2.23 -22.88 12.41
N SER A 98 2.81 -23.26 13.55
CA SER A 98 3.55 -24.51 13.69
C SER A 98 2.64 -25.74 13.77
N SER A 99 1.44 -25.58 14.33
CA SER A 99 0.49 -26.68 14.54
C SER A 99 -0.48 -26.89 13.37
N THR A 100 -0.61 -25.92 12.44
CA THR A 100 -1.56 -26.05 11.33
C THR A 100 -1.14 -27.13 10.35
N LYS A 101 -2.08 -28.03 10.08
CA LYS A 101 -2.01 -29.06 9.04
C LYS A 101 -2.36 -28.50 7.66
N ASN A 102 -3.09 -27.38 7.61
CA ASN A 102 -3.46 -26.74 6.37
C ASN A 102 -2.34 -25.79 5.92
N VAL A 103 -1.56 -26.23 4.93
CA VAL A 103 -0.43 -25.46 4.41
C VAL A 103 -0.89 -24.14 3.77
N ASP A 104 -2.12 -24.11 3.24
CA ASP A 104 -2.68 -22.93 2.55
C ASP A 104 -3.13 -21.83 3.53
N GLU A 105 -3.18 -22.10 4.83
CA GLU A 105 -3.44 -21.11 5.89
C GLU A 105 -2.15 -20.49 6.44
N ARG A 106 -0.98 -21.13 6.25
CA ARG A 106 0.30 -20.66 6.80
C ARG A 106 0.72 -19.26 6.34
N PRO A 107 0.56 -18.87 5.06
CA PRO A 107 0.97 -17.54 4.60
C PRO A 107 0.23 -16.41 5.30
N ALA A 108 -1.09 -16.54 5.47
CA ALA A 108 -1.89 -15.56 6.19
C ALA A 108 -1.46 -15.44 7.65
N ILE A 109 -1.13 -16.56 8.32
CA ILE A 109 -0.62 -16.53 9.70
C ILE A 109 0.74 -15.84 9.78
N VAL A 110 1.63 -16.04 8.79
CA VAL A 110 2.92 -15.33 8.69
C VAL A 110 2.68 -13.82 8.57
N ASP A 111 1.75 -13.40 7.73
CA ASP A 111 1.38 -11.99 7.58
C ASP A 111 0.89 -11.41 8.90
N CYS A 112 0.00 -12.11 9.59
CA CYS A 112 -0.50 -11.73 10.90
C CYS A 112 0.62 -11.54 11.93
N ILE A 113 1.65 -12.39 11.94
CA ILE A 113 2.80 -12.27 12.85
C ILE A 113 3.60 -10.99 12.55
N ASP A 114 3.86 -10.70 11.27
CA ASP A 114 4.57 -9.48 10.84
C ASP A 114 3.78 -8.21 11.18
N LEU A 115 2.46 -8.24 10.92
CA LEU A 115 1.51 -7.17 11.20
C LEU A 115 1.40 -6.90 12.71
N LEU A 116 1.30 -7.94 13.54
CA LEU A 116 1.29 -7.82 15.00
C LEU A 116 2.60 -7.26 15.55
N SER A 117 3.74 -7.71 15.03
CA SER A 117 5.06 -7.22 15.44
C SER A 117 5.21 -5.73 15.13
N SER A 118 4.78 -5.32 13.92
CA SER A 118 4.74 -3.91 13.52
C SER A 118 3.77 -3.10 14.40
N SER A 119 2.61 -3.67 14.75
CA SER A 119 1.64 -3.02 15.65
C SER A 119 2.18 -2.82 17.06
N LEU A 120 2.93 -3.78 17.59
CA LEU A 120 3.56 -3.66 18.91
C LEU A 120 4.52 -2.47 18.96
N ASP A 121 5.37 -2.34 17.94
CA ASP A 121 6.30 -1.21 17.80
C ASP A 121 5.54 0.13 17.73
N ARG A 122 4.43 0.19 16.98
CA ARG A 122 3.63 1.42 16.83
C ARG A 122 2.87 1.83 18.09
N VAL A 123 2.36 0.88 18.85
CA VAL A 123 1.76 1.16 20.17
C VAL A 123 2.83 1.71 21.12
N ALA A 124 4.06 1.17 21.08
CA ALA A 124 5.17 1.67 21.88
C ALA A 124 5.61 3.08 21.46
N ASP A 125 5.71 3.35 20.17
CA ASP A 125 6.03 4.67 19.62
C ASP A 125 4.98 5.70 20.04
N ALA A 126 3.68 5.38 19.90
CA ALA A 126 2.58 6.27 20.28
C ALA A 126 2.62 6.61 21.78
N LYS A 127 2.79 5.61 22.64
CA LYS A 127 2.95 5.81 24.09
C LYS A 127 4.13 6.72 24.39
N SER A 128 5.31 6.42 23.82
CA SER A 128 6.54 7.17 24.07
C SER A 128 6.42 8.63 23.62
N ALA A 129 5.83 8.89 22.45
CA ALA A 129 5.60 10.23 21.93
C ALA A 129 4.66 11.03 22.84
N LEU A 130 3.56 10.44 23.31
CA LEU A 130 2.60 11.11 24.20
C LEU A 130 3.19 11.39 25.59
N GLN A 131 3.97 10.46 26.16
CA GLN A 131 4.57 10.62 27.48
C GLN A 131 5.69 11.67 27.51
N SER A 132 6.52 11.72 26.46
CA SER A 132 7.68 12.61 26.39
C SER A 132 7.38 13.99 25.78
N ALA A 133 6.15 14.23 25.33
CA ALA A 133 5.78 15.45 24.64
C ALA A 133 5.81 16.69 25.56
N LYS A 134 6.73 17.61 25.25
CA LYS A 134 6.70 19.00 25.75
C LYS A 134 5.39 19.69 25.29
N PRO A 135 4.90 20.71 26.03
CA PRO A 135 3.65 21.42 25.66
C PRO A 135 3.63 21.90 24.20
N SER A 136 4.73 22.45 23.70
CA SER A 136 4.86 22.93 22.31
C SER A 136 4.82 21.83 21.24
N ARG A 137 5.06 20.57 21.61
CA ARG A 137 5.04 19.42 20.67
C ARG A 137 3.83 18.51 20.87
N ARG A 138 2.93 18.84 21.80
CA ARG A 138 1.79 17.98 22.16
C ARG A 138 0.84 17.73 21.00
N LYS A 139 0.48 18.77 20.22
CA LYS A 139 -0.35 18.63 19.01
C LYS A 139 0.25 17.63 18.02
N ARG A 140 1.56 17.74 17.76
CA ARG A 140 2.29 16.81 16.89
C ARG A 140 2.29 15.39 17.44
N ALA A 141 2.58 15.21 18.73
CA ALA A 141 2.58 13.89 19.36
C ALA A 141 1.21 13.20 19.31
N ILE A 142 0.11 13.96 19.48
CA ILE A 142 -1.26 13.45 19.32
C ILE A 142 -1.51 13.03 17.87
N THR A 143 -1.11 13.85 16.90
CA THR A 143 -1.29 13.57 15.47
C THR A 143 -0.47 12.34 15.04
N ASP A 144 0.78 12.23 15.49
CA ASP A 144 1.64 11.08 15.22
C ASP A 144 1.06 9.81 15.86
N ALA A 145 0.62 9.88 17.12
CA ALA A 145 -0.04 8.77 17.79
C ALA A 145 -1.33 8.34 17.08
N GLN A 146 -2.13 9.28 16.57
CA GLN A 146 -3.32 8.98 15.77
C GLN A 146 -2.96 8.24 14.48
N SER A 147 -1.94 8.69 13.75
CA SER A 147 -1.45 7.99 12.56
C SER A 147 -0.98 6.57 12.87
N TRP A 148 -0.19 6.40 13.93
CA TRP A 148 0.36 5.10 14.29
C TRP A 148 -0.69 4.13 14.83
N VAL A 149 -1.64 4.57 15.64
CA VAL A 149 -2.74 3.72 16.13
C VAL A 149 -3.73 3.39 14.99
N SER A 150 -3.91 4.29 14.02
CA SER A 150 -4.70 4.00 12.81
C SER A 150 -4.06 2.89 11.97
N ALA A 151 -2.73 2.91 11.83
CA ALA A 151 -1.99 1.81 11.20
C ALA A 151 -2.09 0.51 12.00
N VAL A 152 -2.05 0.56 13.34
CA VAL A 152 -2.28 -0.61 14.21
C VAL A 152 -3.63 -1.27 13.93
N LEU A 153 -4.70 -0.47 13.85
CA LEU A 153 -6.03 -0.99 13.50
C LEU A 153 -6.03 -1.60 12.09
N THR A 154 -5.41 -0.93 11.12
CA THR A 154 -5.27 -1.41 9.74
C THR A 154 -4.57 -2.77 9.69
N ASN A 155 -3.50 -2.94 10.46
CA ASN A 155 -2.77 -4.21 10.55
C ASN A 155 -3.65 -5.34 11.08
N TYR A 156 -4.50 -5.07 12.08
CA TYR A 156 -5.40 -6.09 12.63
C TYR A 156 -6.48 -6.50 11.62
N VAL A 157 -7.07 -5.53 10.92
CA VAL A 157 -8.06 -5.81 9.88
C VAL A 157 -7.43 -6.56 8.71
N THR A 158 -6.25 -6.14 8.25
CA THR A 158 -5.51 -6.83 7.16
C THR A 158 -5.24 -8.30 7.51
N CYS A 159 -4.88 -8.59 8.76
CA CYS A 159 -4.71 -9.97 9.19
C CYS A 159 -6.04 -10.73 9.19
N LEU A 160 -7.09 -10.17 9.78
CA LEU A 160 -8.42 -10.80 9.83
C LEU A 160 -8.92 -11.16 8.44
N ASP A 161 -8.78 -10.26 7.47
CA ASP A 161 -9.21 -10.46 6.08
C ASP A 161 -8.44 -11.60 5.40
N GLY A 162 -7.19 -11.87 5.81
CA GLY A 162 -6.37 -12.96 5.28
C GLY A 162 -6.62 -14.32 5.93
N LEU A 163 -7.15 -14.35 7.16
CA LEU A 163 -7.37 -15.60 7.91
C LEU A 163 -8.60 -16.35 7.38
N LYS A 164 -8.51 -17.68 7.39
CA LYS A 164 -9.59 -18.57 6.97
C LYS A 164 -9.59 -19.88 7.74
N GLY A 165 -10.71 -20.61 7.71
CA GLY A 165 -10.79 -21.96 8.27
C GLY A 165 -10.37 -22.02 9.75
N SER A 166 -9.42 -22.90 10.06
CA SER A 166 -8.99 -23.15 11.44
C SER A 166 -8.20 -21.99 12.05
N SER A 167 -7.40 -21.30 11.24
CA SER A 167 -6.64 -20.13 11.68
C SER A 167 -7.55 -18.99 12.11
N LEU A 168 -8.67 -18.76 11.40
CA LEU A 168 -9.67 -17.77 11.76
C LEU A 168 -10.40 -18.12 13.06
N SER A 169 -10.76 -19.39 13.28
CA SER A 169 -11.45 -19.78 14.52
C SER A 169 -10.56 -19.65 15.76
N ILE A 170 -9.24 -19.82 15.61
CA ILE A 170 -8.28 -19.71 16.72
C ILE A 170 -7.89 -18.24 16.97
N LEU A 171 -7.62 -17.46 15.93
CA LEU A 171 -7.07 -16.12 16.04
C LEU A 171 -8.11 -15.00 15.95
N GLY A 172 -9.27 -15.25 15.33
CA GLY A 172 -10.27 -14.22 15.00
C GLY A 172 -10.70 -13.38 16.20
N ALA A 173 -11.20 -14.02 17.25
CA ALA A 173 -11.64 -13.33 18.47
C ALA A 173 -10.51 -12.50 19.14
N GLN A 174 -9.25 -12.95 19.02
CA GLN A 174 -8.10 -12.20 19.54
C GLN A 174 -7.87 -10.92 18.75
N PHE A 175 -7.97 -10.96 17.42
CA PHE A 175 -7.81 -9.80 16.56
C PHE A 175 -8.99 -8.83 16.66
N GLU A 176 -10.22 -9.31 16.80
CA GLU A 176 -11.40 -8.47 17.08
C GLU A 176 -11.20 -7.67 18.37
N ALA A 177 -10.82 -8.35 19.46
CA ALA A 177 -10.55 -7.68 20.74
C ALA A 177 -9.37 -6.70 20.67
N LEU A 178 -8.36 -6.95 19.83
CA LEU A 178 -7.26 -6.02 19.58
C LEU A 178 -7.71 -4.80 18.76
N ALA A 179 -8.56 -5.02 17.75
CA ALA A 179 -9.16 -3.97 16.94
C ALA A 179 -10.04 -3.04 17.78
N ASP A 180 -10.86 -3.58 18.68
CA ASP A 180 -11.66 -2.77 19.61
C ASP A 180 -10.80 -1.86 20.49
N ARG A 181 -9.67 -2.36 20.99
CA ARG A 181 -8.72 -1.56 21.78
C ARG A 181 -8.12 -0.42 20.96
N ALA A 182 -7.73 -0.69 19.71
CA ALA A 182 -7.19 0.33 18.81
C ALA A 182 -8.26 1.39 18.47
N SER A 183 -9.48 0.97 18.19
CA SER A 183 -10.64 1.85 17.93
C SER A 183 -10.94 2.76 19.13
N ASN A 184 -10.96 2.21 20.35
CA ASN A 184 -11.12 2.99 21.57
C ASN A 184 -10.01 4.02 21.78
N ALA A 185 -8.75 3.65 21.52
CA ALA A 185 -7.62 4.58 21.59
C ALA A 185 -7.74 5.70 20.54
N LEU A 186 -8.20 5.39 19.33
CA LEU A 186 -8.45 6.38 18.27
C LEU A 186 -9.57 7.34 18.63
N ALA A 187 -10.65 6.86 19.26
CA ALA A 187 -11.73 7.72 19.74
C ALA A 187 -11.19 8.76 20.74
N LEU A 188 -10.37 8.35 21.71
CA LEU A 188 -9.73 9.28 22.64
C LEU A 188 -8.77 10.25 21.94
N LEU A 189 -7.94 9.77 21.00
CA LEU A 189 -7.03 10.61 20.21
C LEU A 189 -7.78 11.66 19.40
N SER A 190 -8.93 11.30 18.81
CA SER A 190 -9.77 12.24 18.07
C SER A 190 -10.33 13.34 18.96
N SER A 191 -10.73 13.02 20.20
CA SER A 191 -11.18 13.99 21.19
C SER A 191 -10.07 14.97 21.58
N LEU A 192 -8.85 14.45 21.76
CA LEU A 192 -7.66 15.24 22.10
C LEU A 192 -7.20 16.11 20.92
N SER A 193 -7.38 15.65 19.68
CA SER A 193 -7.03 16.40 18.47
C SER A 193 -7.97 17.59 18.25
N ARG A 194 -9.29 17.42 18.44
CA ARG A 194 -10.31 18.49 18.30
C ARG A 194 -10.12 19.65 19.26
N THR A 195 -9.53 19.41 20.43
CA THR A 195 -9.20 20.50 21.38
C THR A 195 -7.97 21.31 20.94
N THR A 196 -7.28 20.88 19.89
CA THR A 196 -6.03 21.50 19.39
C THR A 196 -6.13 22.04 17.96
N SER A 197 -7.30 21.96 17.32
CA SER A 197 -7.51 22.35 15.92
C SER A 197 -8.00 23.80 15.79
N ASN A 198 -7.12 24.69 15.36
CA ASN A 198 -7.47 25.61 14.28
C ASN A 198 -7.21 24.85 12.97
N ASP A 199 -8.15 24.91 12.02
CA ASP A 199 -8.09 24.24 10.72
C ASP A 199 -6.84 24.66 9.94
N GLU A 200 -5.74 23.90 10.11
CA GLU A 200 -4.59 23.98 9.22
C GLU A 200 -4.96 23.22 7.95
N PHE A 201 -5.37 23.98 6.93
CA PHE A 201 -5.29 23.55 5.54
C PHE A 201 -3.92 22.88 5.31
N PHE A 202 -3.87 21.82 4.51
CA PHE A 202 -2.64 21.13 4.11
C PHE A 202 -1.75 22.07 3.27
N GLU A 203 -1.06 23.01 3.92
CA GLU A 203 -0.14 23.91 3.26
C GLU A 203 1.10 23.13 2.86
N LEU A 204 1.34 23.09 1.55
CA LEU A 204 2.56 22.51 0.98
C LEU A 204 3.65 23.59 1.01
N GLU A 205 4.77 23.30 1.67
CA GLU A 205 5.97 24.14 1.62
C GLU A 205 6.84 23.64 0.46
N ASP A 206 7.06 24.48 -0.55
CA ASP A 206 7.75 24.16 -1.80
C ASP A 206 7.15 22.98 -2.58
N GLY A 207 5.82 22.81 -2.49
CA GLY A 207 5.11 21.69 -3.12
C GLY A 207 5.39 20.33 -2.46
N PHE A 208 5.77 20.32 -1.18
CA PHE A 208 5.93 19.12 -0.35
C PHE A 208 5.25 19.31 1.02
N PRO A 209 4.75 18.24 1.65
CA PRO A 209 4.20 18.32 3.01
C PRO A 209 5.19 18.90 4.03
N HIS A 210 4.67 19.58 5.05
CA HIS A 210 5.50 20.22 6.09
C HIS A 210 6.43 19.23 6.83
N TRP A 211 6.09 17.94 6.87
CA TRP A 211 6.90 16.89 7.51
C TRP A 211 8.11 16.47 6.68
N VAL A 212 8.14 16.77 5.37
CA VAL A 212 9.33 16.58 4.54
C VAL A 212 10.36 17.63 4.94
N SER A 213 11.55 17.19 5.35
CA SER A 213 12.59 18.13 5.81
C SER A 213 13.10 19.00 4.66
N LYS A 214 13.58 20.23 4.95
CA LYS A 214 14.22 21.10 3.94
C LYS A 214 15.38 20.41 3.21
N ARG A 215 16.12 19.54 3.91
CA ARG A 215 17.21 18.74 3.32
C ARG A 215 16.66 17.72 2.32
N ASP A 216 15.60 17.01 2.67
CA ASP A 216 14.97 16.05 1.77
C ASP A 216 14.29 16.74 0.58
N ARG A 217 13.63 17.90 0.78
CA ARG A 217 13.09 18.71 -0.33
C ARG A 217 14.17 19.02 -1.37
N LYS A 218 15.38 19.41 -0.93
CA LYS A 218 16.52 19.67 -1.82
C LYS A 218 16.93 18.43 -2.62
N LEU A 219 16.90 17.24 -2.01
CA LEU A 219 17.17 15.98 -2.71
C LEU A 219 16.06 15.67 -3.71
N LEU A 220 14.80 15.87 -3.31
CA LEU A 220 13.62 15.57 -4.12
C LEU A 220 13.51 16.43 -5.39
N VAL A 221 14.06 17.65 -5.39
CA VAL A 221 14.15 18.48 -6.61
C VAL A 221 15.43 18.27 -7.42
N SER A 222 16.40 17.52 -6.89
CA SER A 222 17.68 17.25 -7.56
C SER A 222 17.57 16.04 -8.47
N LYS A 223 18.31 16.06 -9.59
CA LYS A 223 18.52 14.89 -10.45
C LYS A 223 19.44 13.87 -9.76
N ALA A 224 19.29 12.59 -10.08
CA ALA A 224 20.05 11.48 -9.50
C ALA A 224 21.57 11.73 -9.49
N ASN A 225 22.16 12.14 -10.61
CA ASN A 225 23.60 12.39 -10.75
C ASN A 225 24.16 13.54 -9.89
N ARG A 226 23.30 14.39 -9.31
CA ARG A 226 23.69 15.48 -8.39
C ARG A 226 23.51 15.11 -6.93
N ILE A 227 22.90 13.96 -6.64
CA ILE A 227 22.70 13.47 -5.29
C ILE A 227 23.95 12.68 -4.88
N LYS A 228 24.56 13.06 -3.76
CA LYS A 228 25.67 12.31 -3.19
C LYS A 228 25.15 11.01 -2.59
N ALA A 229 25.40 9.90 -3.28
CA ALA A 229 25.07 8.56 -2.81
C ALA A 229 26.01 8.11 -1.67
N ASN A 230 25.50 7.26 -0.77
CA ASN A 230 26.32 6.53 0.20
C ASN A 230 26.91 5.27 -0.44
N VAL A 231 26.11 4.58 -1.24
CA VAL A 231 26.50 3.37 -1.98
C VAL A 231 25.81 3.36 -3.34
N THR A 232 26.45 2.71 -4.31
CA THR A 232 25.94 2.56 -5.67
C THR A 232 25.65 1.09 -5.97
N VAL A 233 24.52 0.80 -6.60
CA VAL A 233 24.16 -0.52 -7.12
C VAL A 233 24.31 -0.48 -8.64
N SER A 234 25.00 -1.47 -9.21
CA SER A 234 25.16 -1.56 -10.66
C SER A 234 25.33 -3.00 -11.14
N LYS A 235 24.69 -3.33 -12.27
CA LYS A 235 24.83 -4.64 -12.91
C LYS A 235 26.15 -4.82 -13.66
N ASP A 236 26.77 -3.72 -14.09
CA ASP A 236 28.03 -3.72 -14.85
C ASP A 236 29.29 -3.99 -13.98
N GLY A 237 29.11 -4.20 -12.66
CA GLY A 237 30.21 -4.41 -11.71
C GLY A 237 30.92 -3.13 -11.26
N ASN A 238 30.57 -1.95 -11.80
CA ASN A 238 31.16 -0.66 -11.43
C ASN A 238 30.46 0.01 -10.22
N GLY A 239 29.73 -0.77 -9.42
CA GLY A 239 29.02 -0.34 -8.21
C GLY A 239 29.62 -0.96 -6.95
N ASN A 240 29.13 -0.54 -5.78
CA ASN A 240 29.44 -1.20 -4.51
C ASN A 240 28.74 -2.55 -4.37
N TYR A 241 27.56 -2.69 -4.96
CA TYR A 241 26.74 -3.90 -4.93
C TYR A 241 26.19 -4.21 -6.32
N SER A 242 25.88 -5.48 -6.56
CA SER A 242 25.23 -5.94 -7.80
C SER A 242 23.70 -6.05 -7.67
N SER A 243 23.20 -6.14 -6.43
CA SER A 243 21.79 -6.28 -6.08
C SER A 243 21.31 -5.12 -5.20
N ILE A 244 20.06 -4.70 -5.41
CA ILE A 244 19.43 -3.67 -4.57
C ILE A 244 19.12 -4.24 -3.18
N SER A 245 18.67 -5.49 -3.11
CA SER A 245 18.38 -6.19 -1.86
C SER A 245 19.62 -6.30 -0.96
N GLU A 246 20.79 -6.56 -1.55
CA GLU A 246 22.07 -6.57 -0.84
C GLU A 246 22.42 -5.19 -0.25
N ALA A 247 22.29 -4.14 -1.06
CA ALA A 247 22.55 -2.76 -0.60
C ALA A 247 21.60 -2.35 0.54
N VAL A 248 20.32 -2.73 0.45
CA VAL A 248 19.32 -2.52 1.52
C VAL A 248 19.71 -3.30 2.78
N PHE A 249 20.13 -4.55 2.63
CA PHE A 249 20.53 -5.41 3.75
C PHE A 249 21.72 -4.82 4.53
N PHE A 250 22.75 -4.31 3.84
CA PHE A 250 23.91 -3.68 4.47
C PHE A 250 23.71 -2.23 4.92
N ALA A 251 22.64 -1.55 4.47
CA ALA A 251 22.33 -0.20 4.92
C ALA A 251 22.18 -0.16 6.46
N PRO A 252 22.71 0.87 7.14
CA PRO A 252 22.64 0.97 8.60
C PRO A 252 21.19 1.08 9.11
N ASN A 253 20.94 0.46 10.26
CA ASN A 253 19.63 0.52 10.92
C ASN A 253 19.45 1.82 11.72
N LYS A 254 18.22 2.33 11.76
CA LYS A 254 17.75 3.46 12.59
C LYS A 254 18.63 4.71 12.46
N THR A 255 19.10 5.01 11.24
CA THR A 255 19.90 6.22 11.00
C THR A 255 19.11 7.48 11.35
N LYS A 256 19.81 8.52 11.80
CA LYS A 256 19.26 9.87 11.99
C LYS A 256 19.40 10.75 10.74
N TYR A 257 20.05 10.22 9.71
CA TYR A 257 20.35 10.91 8.47
C TYR A 257 19.90 10.06 7.28
N ARG A 258 19.67 10.73 6.15
CA ARG A 258 19.30 10.13 4.87
C ARG A 258 20.42 9.21 4.37
N TYR A 259 20.15 7.92 4.26
CA TYR A 259 21.07 6.96 3.63
C TYR A 259 20.63 6.74 2.19
N VAL A 260 21.47 7.13 1.22
CA VAL A 260 21.13 7.13 -0.20
C VAL A 260 21.80 5.95 -0.91
N ILE A 261 20.98 5.09 -1.51
CA ILE A 261 21.37 4.06 -2.46
C ILE A 261 21.06 4.59 -3.85
N HIS A 262 22.11 4.81 -4.66
CA HIS A 262 21.96 5.13 -6.08
C HIS A 262 21.98 3.84 -6.88
N VAL A 263 20.92 3.58 -7.65
CA VAL A 263 20.77 2.40 -8.49
C VAL A 263 20.95 2.86 -9.93
N LYS A 264 21.95 2.32 -10.62
CA LYS A 264 22.21 2.68 -12.00
C LYS A 264 21.10 2.18 -12.94
N GLU A 265 21.13 2.64 -14.19
CA GLU A 265 20.28 2.09 -15.24
C GLU A 265 20.41 0.56 -15.37
N GLY A 266 19.29 -0.10 -15.63
CA GLY A 266 19.19 -1.55 -15.70
C GLY A 266 17.85 -2.07 -15.20
N VAL A 267 17.57 -3.33 -15.56
CA VAL A 267 16.40 -4.08 -15.08
C VAL A 267 16.83 -5.00 -13.95
N TYR A 268 16.31 -4.81 -12.74
CA TYR A 268 16.63 -5.55 -11.53
C TYR A 268 15.46 -6.48 -11.18
N GLU A 269 15.63 -7.76 -11.45
CA GLU A 269 14.66 -8.82 -11.13
C GLU A 269 14.82 -9.26 -9.67
N GLU A 270 14.23 -8.51 -8.75
CA GLU A 270 14.41 -8.68 -7.31
C GLU A 270 13.11 -8.37 -6.55
N ILE A 271 12.86 -9.13 -5.47
CA ILE A 271 11.79 -8.85 -4.52
C ILE A 271 12.40 -8.15 -3.31
N ILE A 272 12.13 -6.87 -3.15
CA ILE A 272 12.79 -6.00 -2.17
C ILE A 272 11.89 -5.80 -0.95
N GLN A 273 12.38 -6.20 0.22
CA GLN A 273 11.71 -6.02 1.51
C GLN A 273 12.53 -5.08 2.40
N ILE A 274 12.02 -3.88 2.64
CA ILE A 274 12.65 -2.89 3.52
C ILE A 274 12.00 -2.99 4.91
N ASP A 275 12.76 -3.50 5.87
CA ASP A 275 12.28 -3.67 7.24
C ASP A 275 12.06 -2.32 7.98
N ASN A 276 11.37 -2.38 9.12
CA ASN A 276 11.04 -1.18 9.91
C ASN A 276 12.25 -0.53 10.62
N LYS A 277 13.39 -1.23 10.69
CA LYS A 277 14.66 -0.72 11.23
C LYS A 277 15.40 0.11 10.17
N LYS A 278 15.19 -0.10 8.88
CA LYS A 278 15.77 0.68 7.76
C LYS A 278 15.13 2.06 7.58
N LYS A 279 15.15 2.90 8.64
CA LYS A 279 14.61 4.27 8.61
C LYS A 279 15.48 5.20 7.76
N ASN A 280 14.89 6.27 7.21
CA ASN A 280 15.55 7.30 6.41
C ASN A 280 16.32 6.79 5.18
N LEU A 281 15.91 5.63 4.65
CA LEU A 281 16.48 5.07 3.43
C LEU A 281 15.95 5.81 2.20
N MET A 282 16.81 6.08 1.23
CA MET A 282 16.44 6.58 -0.09
C MET A 282 17.02 5.68 -1.17
N ILE A 283 16.18 5.25 -2.09
CA ILE A 283 16.58 4.56 -3.32
C ILE A 283 16.31 5.52 -4.47
N VAL A 284 17.35 5.86 -5.23
CA VAL A 284 17.26 6.74 -6.38
C VAL A 284 17.81 6.05 -7.62
N GLY A 285 17.05 6.05 -8.72
CA GLY A 285 17.46 5.50 -10.01
C GLY A 285 18.02 6.56 -10.96
N ASP A 286 18.53 6.14 -12.12
CA ASP A 286 18.97 7.04 -13.19
C ASP A 286 17.81 7.65 -14.00
N GLY A 287 16.59 7.17 -13.78
CA GLY A 287 15.37 7.64 -14.43
C GLY A 287 14.29 6.55 -14.42
N MET A 288 13.02 6.96 -14.38
CA MET A 288 11.90 6.02 -14.28
C MET A 288 11.72 5.09 -15.49
N GLU A 289 12.36 5.37 -16.62
CA GLU A 289 12.37 4.47 -17.79
C GLU A 289 13.72 3.74 -17.97
N LEU A 290 14.70 4.01 -17.10
CA LEU A 290 16.07 3.48 -17.19
C LEU A 290 16.38 2.49 -16.07
N THR A 291 15.98 2.79 -14.85
CA THR A 291 16.16 1.91 -13.68
C THR A 291 14.83 1.26 -13.34
N ILE A 292 14.72 -0.05 -13.58
CA ILE A 292 13.48 -0.81 -13.42
C ILE A 292 13.69 -1.89 -12.37
N ILE A 293 12.87 -1.91 -11.33
CA ILE A 293 12.78 -2.99 -10.35
C ILE A 293 11.55 -3.82 -10.73
N THR A 294 11.73 -5.12 -10.99
CA THR A 294 10.65 -5.96 -11.50
C THR A 294 10.54 -7.28 -10.73
N GLY A 295 9.30 -7.72 -10.54
CA GLY A 295 8.94 -9.02 -9.96
C GLY A 295 7.68 -9.55 -10.62
N ASN A 296 7.26 -10.77 -10.28
CA ASN A 296 6.10 -11.43 -10.88
C ASN A 296 5.28 -12.26 -9.86
N LEU A 297 5.42 -11.95 -8.57
CA LEU A 297 4.65 -12.62 -7.52
C LEU A 297 3.18 -12.21 -7.62
N SER A 298 2.29 -13.19 -7.48
CA SER A 298 0.83 -13.00 -7.56
C SER A 298 0.09 -14.08 -6.78
N VAL A 299 -1.15 -13.79 -6.39
CA VAL A 299 -1.98 -14.72 -5.59
C VAL A 299 -2.28 -16.02 -6.34
N VAL A 300 -2.55 -15.94 -7.65
CA VAL A 300 -2.86 -17.14 -8.45
C VAL A 300 -1.60 -17.76 -9.06
N GLY A 301 -0.63 -16.95 -9.49
CA GLY A 301 0.58 -17.44 -10.16
C GLY A 301 1.57 -18.14 -9.23
N VAL A 302 1.50 -17.91 -7.92
CA VAL A 302 2.39 -18.52 -6.92
C VAL A 302 1.58 -19.18 -5.81
N LYS A 303 1.75 -20.50 -5.64
CA LYS A 303 1.09 -21.24 -4.56
C LYS A 303 1.46 -20.63 -3.19
N ASN A 304 0.47 -20.49 -2.32
CA ASN A 304 0.64 -19.96 -0.97
C ASN A 304 1.12 -18.50 -0.93
N MET A 305 0.75 -17.70 -1.93
CA MET A 305 0.99 -16.27 -1.97
C MET A 305 -0.22 -15.49 -1.44
N THR A 306 0.06 -14.39 -0.74
CA THR A 306 -0.96 -13.42 -0.30
C THR A 306 -0.76 -12.11 -1.06
N THR A 307 -1.82 -11.31 -1.19
CA THR A 307 -1.70 -9.95 -1.75
C THR A 307 -0.64 -9.14 -1.02
N TYR A 308 -0.59 -9.24 0.32
CA TYR A 308 0.39 -8.54 1.17
C TYR A 308 1.85 -8.89 0.82
N ASN A 309 2.15 -10.16 0.49
CA ASN A 309 3.50 -10.61 0.12
C ASN A 309 3.79 -10.59 -1.38
N SER A 310 2.81 -10.32 -2.24
CA SER A 310 3.00 -10.25 -3.70
C SER A 310 3.81 -9.03 -4.18
N ALA A 311 4.10 -8.09 -3.27
CA ALA A 311 4.77 -6.83 -3.58
C ALA A 311 6.20 -7.03 -4.12
N THR A 312 6.48 -6.47 -5.30
CA THR A 312 7.85 -6.41 -5.85
C THR A 312 8.77 -5.56 -4.98
N LEU A 313 8.29 -4.40 -4.52
CA LEU A 313 8.95 -3.63 -3.46
C LEU A 313 7.96 -3.39 -2.32
N ALA A 314 8.34 -3.76 -1.11
CA ALA A 314 7.59 -3.45 0.10
C ALA A 314 8.46 -2.71 1.12
N THR A 315 7.92 -1.65 1.72
CA THR A 315 8.62 -0.86 2.72
C THR A 315 7.84 -0.69 4.02
N LYS A 316 8.54 -0.93 5.13
CA LYS A 316 8.12 -0.63 6.51
C LYS A 316 9.03 0.40 7.19
N GLY A 317 10.10 0.84 6.54
CA GLY A 317 11.12 1.72 7.11
C GLY A 317 10.73 3.20 7.02
N ASP A 318 10.33 3.82 8.14
CA ASP A 318 9.87 5.23 8.20
C ASP A 318 10.78 6.21 7.45
N TYR A 319 10.16 7.23 6.88
CA TYR A 319 10.80 8.28 6.08
C TYR A 319 11.42 7.74 4.79
N PHE A 320 10.96 6.61 4.25
CA PHE A 320 11.46 6.06 2.99
C PHE A 320 11.26 7.03 1.82
N ILE A 321 12.24 7.09 0.92
CA ILE A 321 12.13 7.81 -0.35
C ILE A 321 12.47 6.87 -1.50
N ALA A 322 11.58 6.77 -2.49
CA ALA A 322 11.92 6.25 -3.80
C ALA A 322 11.89 7.39 -4.81
N GLN A 323 12.89 7.47 -5.69
CA GLN A 323 12.98 8.52 -6.69
C GLN A 323 13.55 8.04 -8.03
N ASP A 324 13.05 8.59 -9.13
CA ASP A 324 13.63 8.42 -10.48
C ASP A 324 13.80 6.95 -10.90
N LEU A 325 12.81 6.09 -10.63
CA LEU A 325 12.86 4.65 -10.96
C LEU A 325 11.47 4.06 -11.26
N CYS A 326 11.44 2.88 -11.88
CA CYS A 326 10.22 2.09 -12.07
C CYS A 326 10.16 0.93 -11.09
N ILE A 327 8.96 0.67 -10.54
CA ILE A 327 8.64 -0.52 -9.77
C ILE A 327 7.52 -1.24 -10.49
N LYS A 328 7.76 -2.46 -10.93
CA LYS A 328 6.87 -3.20 -11.81
C LYS A 328 6.54 -4.58 -11.28
N ASN A 329 5.29 -5.00 -11.41
CA ASN A 329 4.90 -6.40 -11.30
C ASN A 329 4.39 -6.93 -12.65
N THR A 330 5.08 -7.94 -13.19
CA THR A 330 4.83 -8.51 -14.52
C THR A 330 3.98 -9.77 -14.48
N ALA A 331 3.27 -10.07 -13.38
CA ALA A 331 2.47 -11.28 -13.26
C ALA A 331 1.37 -11.38 -14.34
N GLY A 332 0.80 -10.27 -14.80
CA GLY A 332 -0.26 -10.28 -15.81
C GLY A 332 -1.68 -10.29 -15.20
N PRO A 333 -2.70 -9.89 -15.97
CA PRO A 333 -4.07 -9.77 -15.50
C PRO A 333 -4.72 -11.12 -15.15
N GLU A 334 -4.28 -12.22 -15.77
CA GLU A 334 -4.76 -13.58 -15.52
C GLU A 334 -4.36 -14.12 -14.14
N ASN A 335 -3.36 -13.50 -13.51
CA ASN A 335 -2.82 -13.93 -12.22
C ASN A 335 -3.40 -13.16 -11.02
N HIS A 336 -4.43 -12.35 -11.26
CA HIS A 336 -5.16 -11.57 -10.25
C HIS A 336 -4.23 -10.65 -9.42
N GLN A 337 -4.40 -10.58 -8.10
CA GLN A 337 -3.70 -9.62 -7.25
C GLN A 337 -2.18 -9.79 -7.33
N ALA A 338 -1.49 -8.74 -7.77
CA ALA A 338 -0.06 -8.73 -8.02
C ALA A 338 0.53 -7.34 -7.76
N VAL A 339 0.97 -7.10 -6.52
CA VAL A 339 1.39 -5.77 -6.07
C VAL A 339 2.75 -5.38 -6.66
N ALA A 340 2.86 -4.17 -7.21
CA ALA A 340 4.16 -3.60 -7.57
C ALA A 340 4.82 -2.96 -6.35
N LEU A 341 4.11 -2.05 -5.67
CA LEU A 341 4.62 -1.32 -4.51
C LEU A 341 3.65 -1.46 -3.32
N ARG A 342 4.17 -1.92 -2.18
CA ARG A 342 3.47 -1.83 -0.89
C ARG A 342 4.17 -0.87 0.07
N VAL A 343 3.41 0.08 0.61
CA VAL A 343 3.90 1.07 1.58
C VAL A 343 3.18 0.89 2.91
N SER A 344 3.90 0.38 3.89
CA SER A 344 3.49 0.20 5.29
C SER A 344 4.40 1.04 6.21
N SER A 345 4.73 2.25 5.78
CA SER A 345 5.76 3.11 6.36
C SER A 345 5.32 4.57 6.44
N ASP A 346 5.56 5.20 7.59
CA ASP A 346 5.16 6.58 7.84
C ASP A 346 6.13 7.60 7.24
N HIS A 347 5.58 8.71 6.74
CA HIS A 347 6.33 9.77 6.05
C HIS A 347 7.08 9.30 4.80
N THR A 348 6.47 8.39 4.04
CA THR A 348 7.04 7.91 2.77
C THR A 348 6.85 8.92 1.65
N VAL A 349 7.87 9.15 0.82
CA VAL A 349 7.78 9.94 -0.41
C VAL A 349 8.14 9.08 -1.63
N ILE A 350 7.26 9.06 -2.63
CA ILE A 350 7.52 8.45 -3.93
C ILE A 350 7.51 9.56 -4.98
N ASN A 351 8.65 9.85 -5.60
CA ASN A 351 8.85 11.06 -6.39
C ASN A 351 9.43 10.74 -7.76
N ARG A 352 8.75 11.12 -8.85
CA ARG A 352 9.21 10.79 -10.22
C ARG A 352 9.47 9.29 -10.40
N CYS A 353 8.55 8.48 -9.89
CA CYS A 353 8.57 7.04 -10.10
C CYS A 353 7.44 6.60 -11.00
N LYS A 354 7.68 5.48 -11.69
CA LYS A 354 6.66 4.70 -12.39
C LYS A 354 6.28 3.50 -11.54
N ILE A 355 4.99 3.26 -11.35
CA ILE A 355 4.48 2.07 -10.65
C ILE A 355 3.55 1.36 -11.62
N ASP A 356 3.92 0.15 -12.03
CA ASP A 356 3.32 -0.52 -13.18
C ASP A 356 2.94 -1.96 -12.83
N ALA A 357 1.64 -2.28 -12.87
CA ALA A 357 1.15 -3.65 -12.78
C ALA A 357 -0.26 -3.75 -13.38
N PHE A 358 -1.02 -4.78 -13.01
CA PHE A 358 -2.41 -4.96 -13.41
C PHE A 358 -3.32 -4.74 -12.20
N GLN A 359 -3.81 -5.82 -11.59
CA GLN A 359 -4.65 -5.76 -10.39
C GLN A 359 -3.79 -5.49 -9.14
N ASP A 360 -4.28 -4.63 -8.24
CA ASP A 360 -3.65 -4.30 -6.94
C ASP A 360 -2.26 -3.62 -7.07
N THR A 361 -2.09 -2.74 -8.06
CA THR A 361 -0.77 -2.16 -8.43
C THR A 361 -0.06 -1.44 -7.27
N LEU A 362 -0.73 -0.47 -6.62
CA LEU A 362 -0.20 0.28 -5.49
C LEU A 362 -0.98 -0.03 -4.22
N TYR A 363 -0.33 -0.76 -3.30
CA TYR A 363 -0.86 -1.01 -1.97
C TYR A 363 -0.38 0.08 -1.00
N ALA A 364 -1.13 1.18 -0.93
CA ALA A 364 -0.98 2.24 0.08
C ALA A 364 -1.53 1.75 1.43
N HIS A 365 -0.86 0.73 1.99
CA HIS A 365 -1.35 -0.10 3.09
C HIS A 365 -1.71 0.72 4.34
N SER A 366 -0.78 1.50 4.89
CA SER A 366 -0.98 2.24 6.15
C SER A 366 -0.06 3.47 6.27
N HIS A 367 -0.31 4.32 7.27
CA HIS A 367 0.47 5.54 7.58
C HIS A 367 0.38 6.66 6.54
N ARG A 368 1.15 7.75 6.75
CA ARG A 368 1.16 8.95 5.89
C ARG A 368 2.13 8.80 4.73
N GLN A 369 1.65 9.07 3.51
CA GLN A 369 2.40 8.83 2.28
C GLN A 369 2.17 9.97 1.28
N PHE A 370 3.21 10.34 0.53
CA PHE A 370 3.14 11.39 -0.47
C PHE A 370 3.72 10.93 -1.80
N TYR A 371 2.94 11.04 -2.86
CA TYR A 371 3.28 10.60 -4.20
C TYR A 371 3.30 11.80 -5.14
N LYS A 372 4.46 12.10 -5.73
CA LYS A 372 4.66 13.29 -6.55
C LYS A 372 5.24 12.99 -7.93
N ASP A 373 4.74 13.71 -8.94
CA ASP A 373 5.27 13.71 -10.32
C ASP A 373 5.43 12.30 -10.89
N ARG A 374 4.40 11.45 -10.73
CA ARG A 374 4.48 10.00 -10.92
C ARG A 374 3.77 9.50 -12.17
N TYR A 375 4.02 8.25 -12.53
CA TYR A 375 3.23 7.53 -13.54
C TYR A 375 2.71 6.22 -12.93
N ILE A 376 1.38 6.05 -12.81
CA ILE A 376 0.80 4.78 -12.36
C ILE A 376 -0.02 4.19 -13.49
N THR A 377 0.33 2.97 -13.89
CA THR A 377 -0.40 2.13 -14.84
C THR A 377 -0.92 0.89 -14.16
N ALA A 378 -2.20 0.60 -14.35
CA ALA A 378 -2.89 -0.46 -13.64
C ALA A 378 -4.24 -0.78 -14.29
N THR A 379 -4.99 -1.73 -13.73
CA THR A 379 -6.37 -2.04 -14.16
C THR A 379 -7.37 -2.02 -12.99
N VAL A 380 -7.50 -3.12 -12.26
CA VAL A 380 -8.45 -3.27 -11.13
C VAL A 380 -7.79 -2.88 -9.80
N ASP A 381 -8.51 -2.17 -8.93
CA ASP A 381 -8.08 -1.76 -7.57
C ASP A 381 -6.65 -1.20 -7.50
N PHE A 382 -6.35 -0.31 -8.46
CA PHE A 382 -4.99 0.12 -8.76
C PHE A 382 -4.29 0.95 -7.68
N ILE A 383 -5.04 1.60 -6.80
CA ILE A 383 -4.55 2.22 -5.55
C ILE A 383 -5.52 1.80 -4.44
N PHE A 384 -5.03 1.02 -3.48
CA PHE A 384 -5.85 0.46 -2.41
C PHE A 384 -5.11 0.46 -1.07
N GLY A 385 -5.85 0.21 0.02
CA GLY A 385 -5.36 0.21 1.40
C GLY A 385 -5.98 1.31 2.26
N ASN A 386 -5.43 1.52 3.45
CA ASN A 386 -5.94 2.44 4.45
C ASN A 386 -4.89 3.49 4.90
N GLY A 387 -3.89 3.74 4.06
CA GLY A 387 -2.91 4.80 4.26
C GLY A 387 -3.49 6.19 3.98
N ALA A 388 -3.01 7.19 4.72
CA ALA A 388 -3.25 8.59 4.42
C ALA A 388 -2.32 9.03 3.27
N ALA A 389 -2.73 8.73 2.03
CA ALA A 389 -1.96 8.98 0.83
C ALA A 389 -2.42 10.25 0.10
N VAL A 390 -1.48 11.15 -0.18
CA VAL A 390 -1.70 12.29 -1.08
C VAL A 390 -0.97 12.02 -2.38
N VAL A 391 -1.71 12.13 -3.49
CA VAL A 391 -1.20 12.02 -4.85
C VAL A 391 -1.23 13.39 -5.49
N GLN A 392 -0.09 13.86 -5.99
CA GLN A 392 0.01 15.17 -6.63
C GLN A 392 0.89 15.12 -7.88
N GLY A 393 0.34 15.55 -9.01
CA GLY A 393 1.09 15.63 -10.27
C GLY A 393 1.37 14.26 -10.91
N GLY A 394 1.54 14.28 -12.23
CA GLY A 394 1.76 13.08 -13.04
C GLY A 394 0.47 12.46 -13.60
N THR A 395 0.54 11.20 -14.02
CA THR A 395 -0.54 10.47 -14.71
C THR A 395 -1.01 9.25 -13.92
N ILE A 396 -2.32 9.03 -13.92
CA ILE A 396 -2.97 7.77 -13.53
C ILE A 396 -3.63 7.23 -14.79
N ALA A 397 -3.13 6.10 -15.29
CA ALA A 397 -3.65 5.42 -16.48
C ALA A 397 -4.25 4.07 -16.04
N PRO A 398 -5.58 4.01 -15.80
CA PRO A 398 -6.30 2.79 -15.44
C PRO A 398 -6.60 1.88 -16.64
#